data_AF-A0A353PDS9-F1
#
_entry.id   AF-A0A353PDS9-F1
#
_cell.length_a   1.000
_cell.length_b   1.000
_cell.length_c   1.000
_cell.angle_alpha   90.00
_cell.angle_beta   90.00
_cell.angle_gamma   90.00
#
_symmetry.space_group_name_H-M   'P 1'
#
loop_
_entity.id
_entity.type
_entity.pdbx_description
1 polymer ?
#
loop_
_entity_poly.entity_id
_entity_poly.type
_entity_poly.pdbx_seq_one_letter_code
_entity_poly.pdbx_strand_id
1 'polypeptide(L)' 'EAFTASVGFDHRLYRQDIAGSIAHARMLARIEVLTATECAQIVEGLEAIRAEIEAGRFEWSVALEDVHM' A
#
# COMPACT_ATOMS: atom_id res chain seq x y z
N GLU A 1 13.25 0.87 18.15
CA GLU A 1 12.54 0.91 16.86
C GLU A 1 13.44 0.49 15.69
N ALA A 2 14.66 1.04 15.52
CA ALA A 2 15.51 0.68 14.37
C ALA A 2 15.90 -0.81 14.20
N PHE A 3 15.87 -1.63 15.26
CA PHE A 3 16.22 -3.06 15.15
C PHE A 3 15.13 -3.88 14.46
N THR A 4 13.86 -3.46 14.55
CA THR A 4 12.71 -4.17 13.98
C THR A 4 12.27 -3.61 12.64
N ALA A 5 12.69 -2.39 12.29
CA ALA A 5 12.34 -1.77 11.02
C ALA A 5 12.98 -2.50 9.83
N SER A 6 12.15 -2.96 8.90
CA SER A 6 12.54 -3.65 7.67
C SER A 6 12.39 -2.79 6.40
N VAL A 7 11.79 -1.60 6.50
CA VAL A 7 11.59 -0.65 5.37
C VAL A 7 12.87 -0.34 4.61
N GLY A 8 14.03 -0.40 5.26
CA GLY A 8 15.34 -0.22 4.62
C GLY A 8 15.64 -1.24 3.50
N PHE A 9 14.98 -2.39 3.48
CA PHE A 9 15.17 -3.41 2.45
C PHE A 9 13.88 -4.01 1.87
N ASP A 10 12.76 -4.01 2.59
CA ASP A 10 11.51 -4.60 2.10
C ASP A 10 10.67 -3.65 1.25
N HIS A 11 10.97 -2.34 1.22
CA HIS A 11 10.31 -1.36 0.33
C HIS A 11 10.33 -1.80 -1.13
N ARG A 12 11.31 -2.61 -1.55
CA ARG A 12 11.38 -3.24 -2.88
C ARG A 12 10.16 -4.10 -3.23
N LEU A 13 9.37 -4.50 -2.23
CA LEU A 13 8.17 -5.31 -2.35
C LEU A 13 6.88 -4.48 -2.50
N TYR A 14 6.97 -3.15 -2.61
CA TYR A 14 5.80 -2.25 -2.71
C TYR A 14 4.80 -2.66 -3.80
N ARG A 15 5.27 -3.22 -4.92
CA ARG A 15 4.41 -3.65 -6.03
C ARG A 15 3.51 -4.81 -5.61
N GLN A 16 4.06 -5.76 -4.87
CA GLN A 16 3.35 -6.93 -4.36
C GLN A 16 2.37 -6.51 -3.27
N ASP A 17 2.80 -5.63 -2.38
CA ASP A 17 1.95 -5.09 -1.31
C ASP A 17 0.74 -4.34 -1.87
N ILE A 18 0.96 -3.36 -2.77
CA ILE A 18 -0.12 -2.62 -3.44
C ILE A 18 -1.05 -3.56 -4.21
N ALA A 19 -0.51 -4.54 -4.95
CA ALA A 19 -1.34 -5.49 -5.69
C ALA A 19 -2.20 -6.35 -4.75
N GLY A 20 -1.63 -6.80 -3.63
CA GLY A 20 -2.33 -7.54 -2.58
C GLY A 20 -3.43 -6.70 -1.93
N SER A 21 -3.13 -5.45 -1.60
CA SER A 21 -4.07 -4.48 -1.03
C SER A 21 -5.24 -4.16 -1.97
N ILE A 22 -4.99 -3.96 -3.27
CA ILE A 22 -6.04 -3.79 -4.28
C ILE A 22 -6.94 -5.04 -4.36
N ALA A 23 -6.34 -6.24 -4.38
CA ALA A 23 -7.09 -7.48 -4.43
C ALA A 23 -7.94 -7.67 -3.17
N HIS A 24 -7.40 -7.34 -2.00
CA HIS A 24 -8.11 -7.40 -0.73
C HIS A 24 -9.26 -6.40 -0.68
N ALA A 25 -9.05 -5.13 -1.06
CA ALA A 25 -10.10 -4.11 -1.12
C ALA A 25 -11.26 -4.53 -2.03
N ARG A 26 -10.96 -5.10 -3.21
CA ARG A 26 -11.98 -5.64 -4.13
C ARG A 26 -12.74 -6.82 -3.53
N MET A 27 -12.06 -7.70 -2.80
CA MET A 27 -12.69 -8.80 -2.09
C MET A 27 -13.64 -8.28 -1.00
N LEU A 28 -13.19 -7.31 -0.19
CA LEU A 28 -14.02 -6.68 0.86
C LEU A 28 -15.27 -6.02 0.28
N ALA A 29 -15.15 -5.37 -0.88
CA ALA A 29 -16.29 -4.81 -1.58
C ALA A 29 -17.29 -5.89 -2.05
N ARG A 30 -16.78 -7.03 -2.53
CA ARG A 30 -17.60 -8.16 -2.98
C ARG A 30 -18.41 -8.79 -1.85
N ILE A 31 -17.89 -8.77 -0.62
CA ILE A 31 -18.58 -9.26 0.58
C ILE A 31 -19.32 -8.13 1.33
N GLU A 32 -19.50 -6.98 0.69
CA GLU A 32 -20.26 -5.83 1.19
C GLU A 32 -19.72 -5.21 2.50
N VAL A 33 -18.46 -5.47 2.85
CA VAL A 33 -17.75 -4.79 3.95
C VAL A 33 -17.34 -3.37 3.53
N LEU A 34 -17.02 -3.19 2.25
CA LEU A 34 -16.82 -1.89 1.62
C LEU A 34 -17.91 -1.63 0.59
N THR A 35 -18.32 -0.38 0.45
CA THR A 35 -19.10 0.06 -0.71
C THR A 35 -18.25 0.07 -1.97
N ALA A 36 -18.89 0.05 -3.14
CA ALA A 36 -18.20 0.19 -4.42
C ALA A 36 -17.42 1.53 -4.51
N THR A 37 -17.94 2.59 -3.91
CA THR A 37 -17.29 3.91 -3.85
C THR A 37 -16.04 3.88 -2.99
N GLU A 38 -16.12 3.32 -1.78
CA GLU A 38 -14.95 3.21 -0.90
C GLU A 38 -13.85 2.34 -1.53
N CYS A 39 -14.24 1.23 -2.16
CA CYS A 39 -13.29 0.38 -2.88
C CYS A 39 -12.60 1.15 -4.02
N ALA A 40 -13.35 1.93 -4.81
CA ALA A 40 -12.79 2.72 -5.89
C ALA A 40 -11.79 3.77 -5.36
N GLN A 41 -12.14 4.47 -4.27
CA GLN A 41 -11.26 5.46 -3.63
C GLN A 41 -9.97 4.83 -3.09
N ILE A 42 -10.06 3.66 -2.45
CA ILE A 42 -8.87 2.93 -1.96
C ILE A 42 -7.99 2.51 -3.13
N VAL A 43 -8.56 1.94 -4.20
CA VAL A 43 -7.80 1.52 -5.38
C VAL A 43 -7.12 2.72 -6.05
N GLU A 44 -7.82 3.84 -6.20
CA GLU A 44 -7.24 5.07 -6.76
C GLU A 44 -6.08 5.60 -5.90
N GLY A 45 -6.24 5.62 -4.58
CA GLY A 45 -5.17 6.02 -3.66
C GLY A 45 -3.93 5.12 -3.75
N LEU A 46 -4.13 3.80 -3.80
CA LEU A 46 -3.04 2.83 -3.94
C LEU A 46 -2.30 2.99 -5.29
N GLU A 47 -3.03 3.28 -6.36
CA GLU A 47 -2.47 3.57 -7.69
C GLU A 47 -1.68 4.88 -7.70
N ALA A 48 -2.16 5.93 -7.02
CA ALA A 48 -1.44 7.18 -6.85
C ALA A 48 -0.14 6.99 -6.06
N ILE A 49 -0.18 6.23 -4.96
CA ILE A 49 1.02 5.88 -4.18
C ILE A 49 2.03 5.12 -5.04
N ARG A 50 1.58 4.14 -5.84
CA ARG A 50 2.45 3.40 -6.77
C ARG A 50 3.19 4.35 -7.72
N ALA A 51 2.45 5.28 -8.33
CA ALA A 51 3.02 6.26 -9.26
C ALA A 51 4.02 7.21 -8.57
N GLU A 52 3.79 7.55 -7.31
CA GLU A 52 4.69 8.40 -6.52
C GLU A 52 5.99 7.69 -6.16
N ILE A 53 5.92 6.41 -5.77
CA ILE A 53 7.07 5.54 -5.55
C ILE A 53 7.88 5.38 -6.84
N GLU A 54 7.22 5.09 -7.97
CA GLU A 54 7.89 4.90 -9.26
C GLU A 54 8.55 6.18 -9.79
N ALA A 55 8.01 7.34 -9.42
CA ALA A 55 8.61 8.63 -9.73
C ALA A 55 9.71 9.06 -8.74
N GLY A 56 10.00 8.26 -7.72
CA GLY A 56 11.00 8.56 -6.68
C GLY A 56 10.61 9.72 -5.77
N ARG A 57 9.31 10.04 -5.66
CA ARG A 57 8.79 11.13 -4.82
C ARG A 57 8.22 10.67 -3.49
N PHE A 58 8.04 9.36 -3.30
CA PHE A 58 7.52 8.80 -2.05
C PHE A 58 8.61 8.76 -0.97
N GLU A 59 8.30 9.30 0.21
CA GLU A 59 9.20 9.32 1.35
C GLU A 59 9.00 8.09 2.23
N TRP A 60 9.97 7.18 2.22
CA TRP A 60 9.96 6.02 3.13
C TRP A 60 10.36 6.45 4.54
N SER A 61 9.60 6.01 5.54
CA SER A 61 9.82 6.35 6.94
C SER A 61 10.22 5.14 7.75
N VAL A 62 11.39 5.19 8.40
CA VAL A 62 11.81 4.16 9.37
C VAL A 62 10.84 4.07 10.55
N ALA A 63 10.15 5.17 10.90
CA ALA A 63 9.15 5.19 11.96
C ALA A 63 7.85 4.44 11.57
N LEU A 64 7.63 4.19 10.28
CA LEU A 64 6.54 3.32 9.80
C LEU A 64 6.98 1.85 9.74
N GLU A 65 8.22 1.52 10.14
CA GLU A 65 8.75 0.17 10.32
C GLU A 65 8.95 -0.65 9.03
N ASP A 66 7.92 -0.87 8.21
CA ASP A 66 7.93 -1.77 7.06
C ASP A 66 7.14 -1.23 5.85
N VAL A 67 7.16 -1.96 4.73
CA VAL A 67 6.52 -1.55 3.44
C VAL A 67 4.98 -1.44 3.49
N HIS A 68 4.31 -2.06 4.46
CA HIS A 68 2.84 -2.13 4.55
C HIS A 68 2.24 -0.93 5.29
N MET A 69 3.06 -0.16 6.02
CA MET A 69 2.66 0.86 6.98
C MET A 69 2.99 2.28 6.50
#